data_AF-A0A961DTM8-F1
#
_entry.id   AF-A0A961DTM8-F1
#
_cell.length_a   1.000
_cell.length_b   1.000
_cell.length_c   1.000
_cell.angle_alpha   90.00
_cell.angle_beta   90.00
_cell.angle_gamma   90.00
#
_symmetry.space_group_name_H-M   'P 1'
#
loop_
_entity.id
_entity.type
_entity.pdbx_description
1 polymer ?
#
loop_
_entity_poly.entity_id
_entity_poly.type
_entity_poly.pdbx_seq_one_letter_code
_entity_poly.pdbx_strand_id
1 'polypeptide(L)'
;MAADFEPTTTPPQSAEFAFFPAEHWERFCETALVQARMAGLDVHFGGPGRLDSSDGIVYSLLPLAKRLADRDIATWDEALEAHFEEMADSLNEPVGPQHLRVRLMAAGSMPPEALDTPFWTEFAPGIWACLVVELPTLIRTVTPDDL
;
A
#
# COMPACT_ATOMS: atom_id res chain seq x y z
N MET A 1 4.37 -16.67 -25.62
CA MET A 1 4.59 -15.23 -25.87
C MET A 1 4.92 -14.62 -24.53
N ALA A 2 6.16 -14.20 -24.32
CA ALA A 2 6.55 -13.46 -23.13
C ALA A 2 5.92 -12.07 -23.25
N ALA A 3 5.16 -11.63 -22.25
CA ALA A 3 4.76 -10.25 -22.17
C ALA A 3 6.03 -9.41 -21.96
N ASP A 4 6.32 -8.52 -22.92
CA ASP A 4 7.30 -7.46 -22.75
C ASP A 4 6.87 -6.61 -21.56
N PHE A 5 7.56 -6.76 -20.43
CA PHE A 5 7.37 -5.93 -19.25
C PHE A 5 7.99 -4.56 -19.55
N GLU A 6 7.16 -3.53 -19.71
CA GLU A 6 7.61 -2.15 -19.85
C GLU A 6 8.40 -1.70 -18.59
N PRO A 7 9.44 -0.85 -18.76
CA PRO A 7 10.22 -0.37 -17.64
C PRO A 7 9.33 0.46 -16.72
N THR A 8 9.14 -0.05 -15.52
CA THR A 8 8.29 0.56 -14.48
C THR A 8 9.03 1.79 -13.98
N THR A 9 8.67 2.97 -14.49
CA THR A 9 9.28 4.22 -14.03
C THR A 9 8.95 4.41 -12.56
N THR A 10 9.99 4.65 -11.75
CA THR A 10 9.87 4.94 -10.33
C THR A 10 8.92 6.12 -10.12
N PRO A 11 7.87 5.98 -9.29
CA PRO A 11 6.89 7.03 -9.10
C PRO A 11 7.53 8.21 -8.35
N PRO A 12 7.08 9.47 -8.57
CA PRO A 12 7.56 10.60 -7.79
C PRO A 12 7.18 10.47 -6.31
N GLN A 13 7.95 11.08 -5.41
CA GLN A 13 7.62 11.13 -3.99
C GLN A 13 6.49 12.13 -3.75
N SER A 14 5.40 11.72 -3.10
CA SER A 14 4.31 12.62 -2.71
C SER A 14 4.59 13.32 -1.38
N ALA A 15 3.82 14.36 -1.08
CA ALA A 15 3.93 15.12 0.17
C ALA A 15 3.76 14.25 1.44
N GLU A 16 3.01 13.15 1.33
CA GLU A 16 2.80 12.20 2.44
C GLU A 16 4.09 11.48 2.85
N PHE A 17 5.06 11.40 1.95
CA PHE A 17 6.36 10.77 2.19
C PHE A 17 7.46 11.79 2.50
N ALA A 18 7.14 13.08 2.73
CA ALA A 18 8.15 14.12 2.95
C ALA A 18 9.09 13.87 4.15
N PHE A 19 8.72 12.98 5.07
CA PHE A 19 9.57 12.53 6.17
C PHE A 19 10.67 11.54 5.73
N PHE A 20 10.51 10.90 4.57
CA PHE A 20 11.41 9.88 4.04
C PHE A 20 12.50 10.53 3.19
N PRO A 21 13.79 10.13 3.32
CA PRO A 21 14.86 10.74 2.56
C PRO A 21 14.66 10.59 1.04
N ALA A 22 14.62 11.71 0.32
CA ALA A 22 14.34 11.75 -1.11
C ALA A 22 15.42 11.02 -1.92
N GLU A 23 16.67 11.08 -1.48
CA GLU A 23 17.81 10.38 -2.07
C GLU A 23 17.71 8.84 -1.99
N HIS A 24 16.80 8.32 -1.16
CA HIS A 24 16.57 6.89 -1.01
C HIS A 24 15.22 6.43 -1.56
N TRP A 25 14.42 7.36 -2.06
CA TRP A 25 13.07 7.10 -2.54
C TRP A 25 13.04 6.07 -3.68
N GLU A 26 13.88 6.28 -4.69
CA GLU A 26 13.95 5.39 -5.85
C GLU A 26 14.32 3.97 -5.45
N ARG A 27 15.41 3.83 -4.68
CA ARG A 27 15.84 2.54 -4.16
C ARG A 27 14.75 1.88 -3.31
N PHE A 28 14.09 2.62 -2.42
CA PHE A 28 13.02 2.09 -1.58
C PHE A 28 11.86 1.54 -2.41
N CYS A 29 11.38 2.31 -3.40
CA CYS A 29 10.28 1.88 -4.26
C CYS A 29 10.66 0.67 -5.11
N GLU A 30 11.85 0.67 -5.72
CA GLU A 30 12.33 -0.44 -6.53
C GLU A 30 12.51 -1.71 -5.70
N THR A 31 13.16 -1.64 -4.53
CA THR A 31 13.31 -2.79 -3.64
C THR A 31 11.92 -3.30 -3.21
N ALA A 32 11.01 -2.41 -2.82
CA ALA A 32 9.67 -2.82 -2.41
C ALA A 32 8.91 -3.54 -3.54
N LEU A 33 9.01 -3.06 -4.78
CA LEU A 33 8.40 -3.71 -5.94
C LEU A 33 9.01 -5.10 -6.20
N VAL A 34 10.34 -5.21 -6.16
CA VAL A 34 11.04 -6.49 -6.36
C VAL A 34 10.65 -7.49 -5.28
N GLN A 35 10.68 -7.09 -4.01
CA GLN A 35 10.36 -7.98 -2.90
C GLN A 35 8.89 -8.41 -2.90
N ALA A 36 7.97 -7.51 -3.23
CA ALA A 36 6.56 -7.86 -3.42
C ALA A 36 6.37 -8.93 -4.50
N ARG A 37 7.05 -8.79 -5.65
CA ARG A 37 7.00 -9.78 -6.74
C ARG A 37 7.67 -11.10 -6.36
N MET A 38 8.78 -11.07 -5.63
CA MET A 38 9.45 -12.27 -5.12
C MET A 38 8.58 -13.04 -4.14
N ALA A 39 7.76 -12.35 -3.35
CA ALA A 39 6.74 -12.93 -2.48
C ALA A 39 5.50 -13.46 -3.25
N GLY A 40 5.52 -13.41 -4.60
CA GLY A 40 4.46 -13.94 -5.45
C GLY A 40 3.30 -12.98 -5.70
N LEU A 41 3.42 -11.71 -5.32
CA LEU A 41 2.41 -10.69 -5.60
C LEU A 41 2.55 -10.19 -7.04
N ASP A 42 1.47 -10.29 -7.82
CA ASP A 42 1.40 -9.68 -9.16
C ASP A 42 1.06 -8.20 -9.03
N VAL A 43 2.10 -7.35 -8.93
CA VAL A 43 1.98 -5.91 -8.66
C VAL A 43 2.81 -5.01 -9.59
N HIS A 44 2.36 -3.76 -9.73
CA HIS A 44 3.00 -2.68 -10.47
C HIS A 44 2.89 -1.34 -9.69
N PHE A 45 3.65 -0.31 -10.09
CA PHE A 45 3.48 1.01 -9.47
C PHE A 45 2.15 1.64 -9.91
N GLY A 46 1.28 1.91 -8.94
CA GLY A 46 0.01 2.62 -9.14
C GLY A 46 0.11 4.13 -8.93
N GLY A 47 1.21 4.59 -8.35
CA GLY A 47 1.43 5.99 -8.01
C GLY A 47 2.46 6.15 -6.89
N PRO A 48 2.62 7.38 -6.36
CA PRO A 48 3.56 7.70 -5.29
C PRO A 48 3.41 6.76 -4.09
N GLY A 49 4.41 5.90 -3.86
CA GLY A 49 4.42 4.98 -2.73
C GLY A 49 3.27 3.97 -2.72
N ARG A 50 2.79 3.57 -3.90
CA ARG A 50 1.65 2.67 -4.08
C ARG A 50 1.97 1.54 -5.05
N LEU A 51 1.65 0.31 -4.66
CA LEU A 51 1.68 -0.86 -5.53
C LEU A 51 0.24 -1.33 -5.80
N ASP A 52 -0.11 -1.47 -7.07
CA ASP A 52 -1.42 -1.94 -7.50
C ASP A 52 -1.29 -3.37 -8.04
N SER A 53 -2.23 -4.23 -7.67
CA SER A 53 -2.31 -5.61 -8.16
C SER A 53 -3.30 -5.74 -9.31
N SER A 54 -3.10 -6.75 -10.16
CA SER A 54 -4.02 -7.11 -11.25
C SER A 54 -5.42 -7.47 -10.75
N ASP A 55 -5.53 -7.99 -9.52
CA ASP A 55 -6.80 -8.30 -8.85
C ASP A 55 -7.47 -7.07 -8.20
N GLY A 56 -6.98 -5.85 -8.47
CA GLY A 56 -7.55 -4.59 -7.97
C GLY A 56 -7.15 -4.22 -6.53
N ILE A 57 -6.30 -5.03 -5.89
CA ILE A 57 -5.80 -4.75 -4.54
C ILE A 57 -4.72 -3.66 -4.60
N VAL A 58 -4.83 -2.68 -3.69
CA VAL A 58 -3.88 -1.57 -3.56
C VAL A 58 -3.07 -1.73 -2.26
N TYR A 59 -1.75 -1.69 -2.38
CA TYR A 59 -0.81 -1.74 -1.26
C TYR A 59 -0.12 -0.38 -1.09
N SER A 60 -0.34 0.25 0.06
CA SER A 60 0.37 1.47 0.43
C SER A 60 1.75 1.14 1.01
N LEU A 61 2.80 1.76 0.49
CA LEU A 61 4.16 1.68 1.04
C LEU A 61 4.38 2.64 2.22
N LEU A 62 3.40 3.49 2.54
CA LEU A 62 3.52 4.49 3.61
C LEU A 62 3.82 3.88 5.00
N PRO A 63 3.17 2.78 5.44
CA PRO A 63 3.50 2.16 6.71
C PRO A 63 4.93 1.59 6.74
N LEU A 64 5.40 1.04 5.62
CA LEU A 64 6.77 0.53 5.47
C LEU A 64 7.78 1.67 5.53
N ALA A 65 7.55 2.74 4.78
CA ALA A 65 8.39 3.92 4.78
C ALA A 65 8.53 4.49 6.21
N LYS A 66 7.43 4.57 6.98
CA LYS A 66 7.49 5.02 8.39
C LYS A 66 8.31 4.09 9.29
N ARG A 67 8.27 2.78 9.06
CA ARG A 67 9.06 1.80 9.85
C ARG A 67 10.55 1.85 9.50
N LEU A 68 10.86 2.19 8.24
CA LEU A 68 12.21 2.16 7.69
C LEU A 68 12.92 3.52 7.74
N ALA A 69 12.18 4.63 7.91
CA ALA A 69 12.73 5.99 7.90
C ALA A 69 13.90 6.18 8.88
N ASP A 70 13.83 5.54 10.05
CA ASP A 70 14.85 5.63 11.10
C ASP A 70 15.83 4.44 11.11
N ARG A 71 15.73 3.50 10.16
CA ARG A 71 16.59 2.32 10.08
C ARG A 71 17.79 2.54 9.16
N ASP A 72 18.87 1.83 9.47
CA ASP A 72 20.02 1.75 8.55
C ASP A 72 19.58 1.18 7.20
N ILE A 73 19.91 1.88 6.13
CA ILE A 73 19.60 1.54 4.73
C ILE A 73 20.13 0.14 4.38
N ALA A 74 21.25 -0.27 4.99
CA ALA A 74 21.80 -1.61 4.79
C ALA A 74 20.84 -2.74 5.23
N THR A 75 19.87 -2.43 6.11
CA THR A 75 18.88 -3.39 6.64
C THR A 75 17.54 -3.34 5.92
N TRP A 76 17.35 -2.42 4.97
CA TRP A 76 16.06 -2.23 4.33
C TRP A 76 15.65 -3.40 3.45
N ASP A 77 16.60 -3.99 2.72
CA ASP A 77 16.31 -5.10 1.80
C ASP A 77 15.76 -6.30 2.59
N GLU A 78 16.41 -6.69 3.69
CA GLU A 78 15.96 -7.76 4.60
C GLU A 78 14.62 -7.41 5.28
N ALA A 79 14.43 -6.16 5.70
CA ALA A 79 13.19 -5.75 6.36
C ALA A 79 11.99 -5.72 5.39
N LEU A 80 12.23 -5.39 4.12
CA LEU A 80 11.20 -5.43 3.07
C LEU A 80 10.88 -6.86 2.66
N GLU A 81 11.90 -7.70 2.46
CA GLU A 81 11.75 -9.14 2.21
C GLU A 81 10.88 -9.80 3.28
N ALA A 82 11.28 -9.70 4.56
CA ALA A 82 10.54 -10.28 5.68
C ALA A 82 9.10 -9.78 5.76
N HIS A 83 8.85 -8.51 5.43
CA HIS A 83 7.50 -7.97 5.43
C HIS A 83 6.62 -8.55 4.32
N PHE A 84 7.15 -8.69 3.10
CA PHE A 84 6.38 -9.25 1.98
C PHE A 84 6.22 -10.76 2.09
N GLU A 85 7.19 -11.49 2.66
CA GLU A 85 7.03 -12.90 3.02
C GLU A 85 5.92 -13.08 4.06
N GLU A 86 5.96 -12.34 5.17
CA GLU A 86 4.91 -12.38 6.20
C GLU A 86 3.53 -12.03 5.60
N MET A 87 3.48 -11.07 4.68
CA MET A 87 2.26 -10.72 3.95
C MET A 87 1.76 -11.87 3.08
N ALA A 88 2.63 -12.50 2.29
CA ALA A 88 2.29 -13.62 1.43
C ALA A 88 1.81 -14.84 2.23
N ASP A 89 2.47 -15.14 3.35
CA ASP A 89 2.04 -16.21 4.26
C ASP A 89 0.66 -15.91 4.84
N SER A 90 0.41 -14.65 5.26
CA SER A 90 -0.89 -14.25 5.81
C SER A 90 -2.04 -14.32 4.80
N LEU A 91 -1.76 -14.19 3.49
CA LEU A 91 -2.76 -14.34 2.43
C LEU A 91 -3.13 -15.80 2.17
N ASN A 92 -2.23 -16.73 2.51
CA ASN A 92 -2.45 -18.17 2.37
C ASN A 92 -3.05 -18.80 3.63
N GLU A 93 -3.07 -18.09 4.76
CA GLU A 93 -3.74 -18.53 5.98
C GLU A 93 -5.25 -18.21 5.97
N PRO A 94 -6.11 -19.14 6.43
CA PRO A 94 -7.52 -18.83 6.61
C PRO A 94 -7.67 -17.72 7.66
N VAL A 95 -8.07 -16.53 7.21
CA VAL A 95 -8.28 -15.36 8.08
C VAL A 95 -9.40 -15.67 9.07
N GLY A 96 -9.03 -15.97 10.31
CA GLY A 96 -9.99 -16.12 11.40
C GLY A 96 -10.63 -14.77 11.75
N PRO A 97 -11.89 -14.75 12.25
CA PRO A 97 -12.64 -13.51 12.56
C PRO A 97 -11.97 -12.61 13.63
N GLN A 98 -10.91 -13.10 14.27
CA GLN A 98 -10.21 -12.45 15.39
C GLN A 98 -9.12 -11.48 14.92
N HIS A 99 -8.78 -11.50 13.63
CA HIS A 99 -7.73 -10.69 13.01
C HIS A 99 -8.26 -9.55 12.14
N LEU A 100 -9.60 -9.46 11.97
CA LEU A 100 -10.27 -8.43 11.20
C LEU A 100 -10.65 -7.25 12.10
N ARG A 101 -10.02 -6.08 11.87
CA ARG A 101 -10.44 -4.81 12.46
C ARG A 101 -11.07 -3.94 11.39
N VAL A 102 -12.38 -3.76 11.43
CA VAL A 102 -13.08 -2.82 10.56
C VAL A 102 -13.07 -1.44 11.22
N ARG A 103 -12.54 -0.44 10.52
CA ARG A 103 -12.50 0.95 10.97
C ARG A 103 -13.04 1.88 9.89
N LEU A 104 -13.84 2.86 10.31
CA LEU A 104 -14.24 3.97 9.46
C LEU A 104 -13.11 5.02 9.49
N MET A 105 -12.49 5.29 8.36
CA MET A 105 -11.51 6.37 8.26
C MET A 105 -12.21 7.60 7.68
N ALA A 106 -12.21 8.71 8.42
CA ALA A 106 -12.70 9.99 7.91
C ALA A 106 -11.52 10.74 7.27
N ALA A 107 -11.68 11.12 6.02
CA ALA A 107 -10.90 12.22 5.46
C ALA A 107 -11.37 13.44 6.23
N GLY A 108 -10.47 14.32 6.65
CA GLY A 108 -10.86 15.58 7.28
C GLY A 108 -11.72 16.44 6.32
N SER A 109 -11.75 17.75 6.55
CA SER A 109 -12.30 18.70 5.57
C SER A 109 -11.38 18.80 4.34
N MET A 110 -11.22 17.70 3.60
CA MET A 110 -10.51 17.63 2.33
C MET A 110 -11.52 17.77 1.18
N PRO A 111 -11.15 18.49 0.11
CA PRO A 111 -11.98 18.60 -1.08
C PRO A 111 -12.10 17.22 -1.77
N PRO A 112 -13.26 16.89 -2.37
CA PRO A 112 -13.49 15.61 -3.05
C PRO A 112 -12.45 15.28 -4.13
N GLU A 113 -11.88 16.31 -4.74
CA GLU A 113 -10.84 16.24 -5.77
C GLU A 113 -9.49 15.70 -5.24
N ALA A 114 -9.26 15.76 -3.93
CA ALA A 114 -8.07 15.19 -3.28
C ALA A 114 -8.26 13.71 -2.88
N LEU A 115 -9.47 13.17 -3.01
CA LEU A 115 -9.82 11.79 -2.69
C LEU A 115 -9.69 10.94 -3.95
N ASP A 116 -8.45 10.79 -4.41
CA ASP A 116 -8.10 10.10 -5.66
C ASP A 116 -8.19 8.55 -5.55
N THR A 117 -9.05 8.07 -4.65
CA THR A 117 -9.32 6.65 -4.41
C THR A 117 -10.83 6.40 -4.51
N PRO A 118 -11.30 5.41 -5.30
CA PRO A 118 -12.71 5.26 -5.67
C PRO A 118 -13.66 4.82 -4.54
N PHE A 119 -13.22 4.81 -3.28
CA PHE A 119 -13.94 4.18 -2.16
C PHE A 119 -14.34 5.16 -1.04
N TRP A 120 -14.16 6.46 -1.27
CA TRP A 120 -14.63 7.49 -0.35
C TRP A 120 -16.09 7.83 -0.62
N THR A 121 -16.92 7.80 0.42
CA THR A 121 -18.33 8.21 0.38
C THR A 121 -18.57 9.36 1.35
N GLU A 122 -19.36 10.34 0.92
CA GLU A 122 -19.85 11.40 1.80
C GLU A 122 -20.89 10.80 2.76
N PHE A 123 -20.57 10.77 4.06
CA PHE A 123 -21.47 10.22 5.09
C PHE A 123 -22.26 11.32 5.83
N ALA A 124 -21.79 12.56 5.75
CA ALA A 124 -22.43 13.77 6.24
C ALA A 124 -21.95 14.96 5.41
N PRO A 125 -22.69 16.09 5.35
CA PRO A 125 -22.31 17.23 4.52
C PRO A 125 -20.87 17.70 4.81
N GLY A 126 -19.99 17.58 3.80
CA GLY A 126 -18.59 17.95 3.88
C GLY A 126 -17.69 16.97 4.64
N ILE A 127 -18.20 15.80 5.04
CA ILE A 127 -17.42 14.76 5.72
C ILE A 127 -17.42 13.47 4.90
N TRP A 128 -16.22 13.08 4.48
CA TRP A 128 -15.98 11.92 3.63
C TRP A 128 -15.34 10.81 4.43
N ALA A 129 -15.81 9.58 4.24
CA ALA A 129 -15.25 8.42 4.90
C ALA A 129 -15.13 7.23 3.95
N CYS A 130 -14.18 6.34 4.25
CA CYS A 130 -14.07 5.03 3.62
C CYS A 130 -14.06 3.95 4.71
N LEU A 131 -14.61 2.79 4.37
CA LEU A 131 -14.53 1.62 5.23
C LEU A 131 -13.18 0.95 5.00
N VAL A 132 -12.46 0.72 6.09
CA VAL A 132 -11.13 0.15 6.05
C VAL A 132 -11.14 -1.14 6.87
N VAL A 133 -10.69 -2.22 6.25
CA VAL A 133 -10.39 -3.48 6.90
C VAL A 133 -8.89 -3.52 7.19
N GLU A 134 -8.57 -3.41 8.47
CA GLU A 134 -7.24 -3.62 9.01
C GLU A 134 -7.08 -5.11 9.36
N LEU A 135 -6.25 -5.79 8.59
CA LEU A 135 -5.65 -7.07 8.94
C LEU A 135 -4.34 -6.82 9.70
N PRO A 136 -3.75 -7.82 10.40
CA PRO A 136 -2.55 -7.63 11.21
C PRO A 136 -1.37 -6.97 10.47
N THR A 137 -1.29 -7.18 9.15
CA THR A 137 -0.20 -6.72 8.28
C THR A 137 -0.67 -5.84 7.11
N LEU A 138 -1.98 -5.64 6.93
CA LEU A 138 -2.55 -5.00 5.74
C LEU A 138 -3.71 -4.06 6.07
N ILE A 139 -3.74 -2.91 5.40
CA ILE A 139 -4.88 -2.00 5.43
C ILE A 139 -5.55 -2.05 4.06
N ARG A 140 -6.76 -2.62 3.97
CA ARG A 140 -7.57 -2.65 2.74
C ARG A 140 -8.74 -1.69 2.86
N THR A 141 -8.98 -0.86 1.84
CA THR A 141 -10.29 -0.22 1.67
C THR A 141 -11.27 -1.24 1.11
N VAL A 142 -12.48 -1.26 1.67
CA VAL A 142 -13.57 -2.14 1.19
C VAL A 142 -14.32 -1.43 0.09
N THR A 143 -14.47 -2.13 -1.03
CA THR A 143 -15.22 -1.67 -2.18
C THR A 143 -16.65 -2.24 -2.12
N PRO A 144 -17.64 -1.61 -2.77
CA PRO A 144 -18.99 -2.17 -2.85
C PRO A 144 -19.04 -3.57 -3.48
N ASP A 145 -18.06 -3.92 -4.30
CA ASP A 145 -17.96 -5.23 -4.96
C ASP A 145 -17.44 -6.35 -4.03
N ASP A 146 -16.95 -5.99 -2.83
CA ASP A 146 -16.48 -6.93 -1.80
C ASP A 146 -17.58 -7.41 -0.83
N LEU A 147 -18.81 -6.88 -0.95
CA LEU A 147 -19.97 -7.18 -0.09
C LEU A 147 -21.01 -8.07 -0.80
#